data_AF-A0A8S1MI95-F1
#
_entry.id   AF-A0A8S1MI95-F1
#
_cell.length_a   1.000
_cell.length_b   1.000
_cell.length_c   1.000
_cell.angle_alpha   90.00
_cell.angle_beta   90.00
_cell.angle_gamma   90.00
#
_symmetry.space_group_name_H-M   'P 1'
#
loop_
_entity.id
_entity.type
_entity.pdbx_description
1 polymer ?
#
loop_
_entity_poly.entity_id
_entity_poly.type
_entity_poly.pdbx_seq_one_letter_code
_entity_poly.pdbx_strand_id
1 'polypeptide(L)'
;MGGDHHEDHDSAISHEIKAEEIKRLQPFYQQRLPYILRPFASLIYHNLPNINTDNYDHKSIENYNESQIINRTVFALQKLQLLNPNFFTPQENRILSPLPSGIVSYTLQFTCSAMNAIYGVYLYKTWSFNAKSLGLWAVFLATQQVCLQYPNFLSETLIQWPRRRRLAKQYLEIYGPNYFHQIIDPRFSVHKLETLKNIA
;
A
#
# COMPACT_ATOMS: atom_id res chain seq x y z
N MET A 1 41.12 31.61 -18.01
CA MET A 1 40.35 31.12 -16.84
C MET A 1 38.90 31.48 -17.08
N GLY A 2 38.07 30.50 -17.39
CA GLY A 2 36.64 30.67 -17.66
C GLY A 2 36.02 29.30 -17.62
N GLY A 3 35.66 28.86 -16.42
CA GLY A 3 35.12 27.53 -16.15
C GLY A 3 33.65 27.47 -16.51
N ASP A 4 33.28 26.31 -17.05
CA ASP A 4 31.93 25.92 -17.44
C ASP A 4 30.95 26.05 -16.28
N HIS A 5 30.03 27.02 -16.37
CA HIS A 5 28.92 27.20 -15.42
C HIS A 5 27.59 26.68 -15.96
N HIS A 6 27.59 25.94 -17.08
CA HIS A 6 26.37 25.43 -17.69
C HIS A 6 25.92 24.06 -17.17
N GLU A 7 26.81 23.28 -16.53
CA GLU A 7 26.45 21.93 -16.03
C GLU A 7 25.71 21.97 -14.67
N ASP A 8 25.92 23.02 -13.87
CA ASP A 8 25.32 23.11 -12.52
C ASP A 8 23.81 23.37 -12.57
N HIS A 9 23.33 24.11 -13.57
CA HIS A 9 21.91 24.49 -13.65
C HIS A 9 21.01 23.32 -14.08
N ASP A 10 21.45 22.50 -15.05
CA ASP A 10 20.72 21.30 -15.47
C ASP A 10 20.78 20.20 -14.40
N SER A 11 21.89 20.10 -13.66
CA SER A 11 21.98 19.16 -12.52
C SER A 11 21.03 19.55 -11.40
N ALA A 12 20.98 20.84 -11.03
CA ALA A 12 20.12 21.38 -9.98
C ALA A 12 18.63 21.24 -10.34
N ILE A 13 18.25 21.53 -11.58
CA ILE A 13 16.88 21.31 -12.08
C ILE A 13 16.55 19.81 -12.08
N SER A 14 17.48 18.94 -12.50
CA SER A 14 17.27 17.48 -12.41
C SER A 14 17.14 16.99 -10.95
N HIS A 15 17.84 17.63 -10.02
CA HIS A 15 17.81 17.31 -8.59
C HIS A 15 16.52 17.80 -7.93
N GLU A 16 16.02 18.98 -8.28
CA GLU A 16 14.72 19.49 -7.83
C GLU A 16 13.56 18.64 -8.37
N ILE A 17 13.57 18.31 -9.68
CA ILE A 17 12.56 17.43 -10.29
C ILE A 17 12.57 16.05 -9.62
N LYS A 18 13.75 15.47 -9.37
CA LYS A 18 13.89 14.19 -8.65
C LYS A 18 13.41 14.29 -7.20
N ALA A 19 13.69 15.39 -6.50
CA ALA A 19 13.25 15.58 -5.12
C ALA A 19 11.73 15.76 -5.01
N GLU A 20 11.12 16.47 -5.96
CA GLU A 20 9.67 16.63 -6.03
C GLU A 20 8.95 15.33 -6.42
N GLU A 21 9.53 14.54 -7.33
CA GLU A 21 9.07 13.18 -7.66
C GLU A 21 9.19 12.21 -6.48
N ILE A 22 10.31 12.24 -5.74
CA ILE A 22 10.50 11.45 -4.52
C ILE A 22 9.44 11.84 -3.47
N LYS A 23 9.13 13.13 -3.32
CA LYS A 23 8.09 13.63 -2.41
C LYS A 23 6.70 13.20 -2.84
N ARG A 24 6.39 13.17 -4.14
CA ARG A 24 5.16 12.59 -4.70
C ARG A 24 5.02 11.11 -4.41
N LEU A 25 6.12 10.36 -4.45
CA LEU A 25 6.13 8.93 -4.21
C LEU A 25 6.29 8.56 -2.73
N GLN A 26 6.69 9.49 -1.87
CA GLN A 26 6.88 9.32 -0.42
C GLN A 26 5.71 8.63 0.30
N PRO A 27 4.41 8.97 0.07
CA PRO A 27 3.30 8.27 0.70
C PRO A 27 3.17 6.79 0.29
N PHE A 28 3.78 6.37 -0.83
CA PHE A 28 3.79 4.96 -1.28
C PHE A 28 4.93 4.18 -0.65
N TYR A 29 6.06 4.84 -0.41
CA TYR A 29 7.20 4.26 0.31
C TYR A 29 6.96 4.23 1.82
N GLN A 30 6.23 5.21 2.37
CA GLN A 30 5.85 5.31 3.78
C GLN A 30 4.43 4.81 4.00
N GLN A 31 4.25 3.50 4.05
CA GLN A 31 2.94 2.91 4.34
C GLN A 31 2.49 3.25 5.78
N ARG A 32 1.48 4.11 5.92
CA ARG A 32 0.85 4.39 7.21
C ARG A 32 -0.37 3.48 7.39
N LEU A 33 -0.25 2.45 8.24
CA LEU A 33 -1.45 1.78 8.75
C LEU A 33 -2.27 2.76 9.58
N PRO A 34 -3.61 2.67 9.51
CA PRO A 34 -4.46 3.19 10.56
C PRO A 34 -3.93 2.71 11.92
N TYR A 35 -3.88 3.60 12.90
CA TYR A 35 -3.31 3.30 14.22
C TYR A 35 -3.87 2.01 14.84
N ILE A 36 -5.16 1.75 14.61
CA ILE A 36 -5.91 0.59 15.09
C ILE A 36 -5.40 -0.73 14.48
N LEU A 37 -4.83 -0.70 13.27
CA LEU A 37 -4.32 -1.88 12.57
C LEU A 37 -2.80 -2.08 12.75
N ARG A 38 -2.10 -1.16 13.43
CA ARG A 38 -0.67 -1.29 13.72
C ARG A 38 -0.27 -2.62 14.40
N PRO A 39 -1.07 -3.22 15.31
CA PRO A 39 -0.73 -4.53 15.87
C PRO A 39 -0.68 -5.65 14.82
N PHE A 40 -1.43 -5.49 13.72
CA PHE A 40 -1.44 -6.41 12.59
C PHE A 40 -0.42 -6.01 11.50
N ALA A 41 0.37 -4.95 11.73
CA ALA A 41 1.37 -4.47 10.78
C ALA A 41 2.38 -5.55 10.40
N SER A 42 2.74 -6.44 11.31
CA SER A 42 3.61 -7.58 11.02
C SER A 42 2.98 -8.50 9.96
N LEU A 43 1.72 -8.89 10.12
CA LEU A 43 0.97 -9.71 9.15
C LEU A 43 0.84 -9.05 7.76
N ILE A 44 0.81 -7.72 7.71
CA ILE A 44 0.61 -6.93 6.49
C ILE A 44 1.96 -6.61 5.80
N TYR A 45 2.96 -6.22 6.58
CA TYR A 45 4.20 -5.61 6.13
C TYR A 45 5.43 -6.48 6.27
N HIS A 46 5.34 -7.71 6.80
CA HIS A 46 6.46 -8.65 6.74
C HIS A 46 6.94 -8.91 5.30
N ASN A 47 6.14 -8.55 4.29
CA ASN A 47 6.42 -8.85 2.91
C ASN A 47 6.44 -7.63 1.97
N LEU A 48 6.46 -6.39 2.47
CA LEU A 48 6.64 -5.21 1.61
C LEU A 48 8.01 -4.58 1.92
N PRO A 49 8.82 -4.25 0.91
CA PRO A 49 10.13 -3.65 1.15
C PRO A 49 9.96 -2.28 1.79
N ASN A 50 10.50 -2.10 3.01
CA ASN A 50 10.62 -0.78 3.60
C ASN A 50 11.75 -0.03 2.87
N ILE A 51 11.39 0.96 2.07
CA ILE A 51 12.33 1.73 1.27
C ILE A 51 12.53 3.09 1.93
N ASN A 52 13.70 3.29 2.52
CA ASN A 52 14.08 4.60 3.04
C ASN A 52 14.34 5.54 1.87
N THR A 53 13.50 6.57 1.71
CA THR A 53 13.63 7.57 0.66
C THR A 53 14.68 8.63 0.97
N ASP A 54 15.00 8.85 2.24
CA ASP A 54 15.88 9.96 2.68
C ASP A 54 17.36 9.60 2.54
N ASN A 55 17.70 8.32 2.68
CA ASN A 55 19.03 7.77 2.43
C ASN A 55 18.93 6.43 1.68
N TYR A 56 18.43 6.49 0.45
CA TYR A 56 18.22 5.31 -0.37
C TYR A 56 19.54 4.70 -0.83
N ASP A 57 19.82 3.48 -0.38
CA ASP A 57 20.91 2.63 -0.86
C ASP A 57 20.37 1.53 -1.79
N HIS A 58 20.76 1.60 -3.06
CA HIS A 58 20.32 0.65 -4.08
C HIS A 58 21.19 -0.62 -4.08
N LYS A 59 20.99 -1.46 -3.07
CA LYS A 59 21.73 -2.73 -2.97
C LYS A 59 21.51 -3.60 -4.21
N SER A 60 22.56 -4.30 -4.64
CA SER A 60 22.49 -5.30 -5.72
C SER A 60 21.38 -6.32 -5.47
N ILE A 61 20.76 -6.79 -6.55
CA ILE A 61 19.67 -7.76 -6.51
C ILE A 61 20.06 -9.08 -5.83
N GLU A 62 21.33 -9.44 -5.91
CA GLU A 62 21.94 -10.65 -5.35
C GLU A 62 21.85 -10.69 -3.81
N ASN A 63 21.70 -9.53 -3.17
CA ASN A 63 21.53 -9.42 -1.72
C ASN A 63 20.13 -9.82 -1.24
N TYR A 64 19.20 -10.11 -2.15
CA TYR A 64 17.81 -10.41 -1.83
C TYR A 64 17.48 -11.86 -2.13
N ASN A 65 16.73 -12.49 -1.23
CA ASN A 65 16.19 -13.84 -1.47
C ASN A 65 15.01 -13.80 -2.45
N GLU A 66 14.61 -14.96 -2.98
CA GLU A 66 13.53 -15.05 -3.98
C GLU A 66 12.21 -14.43 -3.48
N SER A 67 11.84 -14.67 -2.22
CA SER A 67 10.62 -14.09 -1.64
C SER A 67 10.68 -12.56 -1.59
N GLN A 68 11.83 -11.99 -1.24
CA GLN A 68 12.09 -10.56 -1.23
C GLN A 68 12.07 -9.98 -2.65
N ILE A 69 12.61 -10.68 -3.65
CA ILE A 69 12.56 -10.26 -5.06
C ILE A 69 11.11 -10.21 -5.55
N ILE A 70 10.29 -11.22 -5.24
CA ILE A 70 8.86 -11.25 -5.58
C ILE A 70 8.14 -10.07 -4.93
N ASN A 71 8.35 -9.86 -3.63
CA ASN A 71 7.73 -8.79 -2.87
C ASN A 71 8.11 -7.39 -3.39
N ARG A 72 9.39 -7.22 -3.72
CA ARG A 72 9.92 -6.02 -4.39
C ARG A 72 9.27 -5.82 -5.76
N THR A 73 9.07 -6.89 -6.50
CA THR A 73 8.39 -6.82 -7.80
C THR A 73 6.92 -6.46 -7.68
N VAL A 74 6.20 -6.97 -6.66
CA VAL A 74 4.82 -6.52 -6.37
C VAL A 74 4.79 -5.00 -6.18
N PHE A 75 5.75 -4.46 -5.42
CA PHE A 75 5.87 -3.01 -5.24
C PHE A 75 6.16 -2.28 -6.56
N ALA A 76 7.06 -2.81 -7.39
CA ALA A 76 7.37 -2.25 -8.71
C ALA A 76 6.13 -2.20 -9.62
N LEU A 77 5.32 -3.27 -9.64
CA LEU A 77 4.09 -3.34 -10.42
C LEU A 77 3.05 -2.32 -9.93
N GLN A 78 2.91 -2.14 -8.62
CA GLN A 78 2.02 -1.11 -8.07
C GLN A 78 2.47 0.30 -8.45
N LYS A 79 3.78 0.58 -8.36
CA LYS A 79 4.35 1.86 -8.82
C LYS A 79 4.09 2.09 -10.31
N LEU A 80 4.29 1.06 -11.14
CA LEU A 80 4.04 1.12 -12.57
C LEU A 80 2.56 1.35 -12.90
N GLN A 81 1.65 0.70 -12.17
CA GLN A 81 0.21 0.85 -12.40
C GLN A 81 -0.29 2.26 -12.12
N LEU A 82 0.32 2.92 -11.14
CA LEU A 82 -0.02 4.29 -10.78
C LEU A 82 0.47 5.30 -11.81
N LEU A 83 1.70 5.11 -12.31
CA LEU A 83 2.32 6.02 -13.26
C LEU A 83 1.91 5.73 -14.71
N ASN A 84 1.53 4.49 -15.00
CA ASN A 84 1.09 4.04 -16.32
C ASN A 84 -0.06 3.03 -16.20
N PRO A 85 -1.29 3.50 -15.96
CA PRO A 85 -2.44 2.62 -15.77
C PRO A 85 -2.82 1.81 -17.02
N ASN A 86 -2.33 2.23 -18.20
CA ASN A 86 -2.55 1.56 -19.49
C ASN A 86 -1.59 0.39 -19.73
N PHE A 87 -0.55 0.25 -18.90
CA PHE A 87 0.39 -0.87 -19.01
C PHE A 87 -0.30 -2.21 -18.71
N PHE A 88 -1.25 -2.22 -17.78
CA PHE A 88 -1.93 -3.43 -17.30
C PHE A 88 -3.31 -3.61 -17.93
N THR A 89 -3.72 -4.87 -18.09
CA THR A 89 -5.10 -5.19 -18.45
C THR A 89 -6.07 -4.76 -17.33
N PRO A 90 -7.36 -4.56 -17.64
CA PRO A 90 -8.36 -4.22 -16.62
C PRO A 90 -8.46 -5.23 -15.47
N GLN A 91 -8.10 -6.49 -15.69
CA GLN A 91 -8.13 -7.54 -14.67
C GLN A 91 -6.94 -7.42 -13.71
N GLU A 92 -5.74 -7.17 -14.24
CA GLU A 92 -4.52 -6.96 -13.44
C GLU A 92 -4.61 -5.66 -12.63
N ASN A 93 -5.19 -4.61 -13.22
CA ASN A 93 -5.46 -3.35 -12.52
C ASN A 93 -6.33 -3.55 -11.28
N ARG A 94 -7.34 -4.45 -11.34
CA ARG A 94 -8.17 -4.80 -10.18
C ARG A 94 -7.44 -5.62 -9.12
N ILE A 95 -6.34 -6.28 -9.47
CA ILE A 95 -5.48 -7.03 -8.54
C ILE A 95 -4.51 -6.08 -7.84
N LEU A 96 -3.89 -5.17 -8.61
CA LEU A 96 -2.92 -4.20 -8.11
C LEU A 96 -3.58 -3.09 -7.28
N SER A 97 -4.76 -2.63 -7.72
CA SER A 97 -5.58 -1.58 -7.10
C SER A 97 -7.04 -2.07 -6.91
N PRO A 98 -7.30 -2.91 -5.90
CA PRO A 98 -8.62 -3.45 -5.65
C PRO A 98 -9.60 -2.36 -5.21
N LEU A 99 -10.84 -2.46 -5.69
CA LEU A 99 -11.92 -1.61 -5.20
C LEU A 99 -12.18 -1.92 -3.71
N PRO A 100 -12.46 -0.89 -2.89
CA PRO A 100 -12.84 -1.11 -1.49
C PRO A 100 -14.10 -1.98 -1.43
N SER A 101 -14.22 -2.81 -0.40
CA SER A 101 -15.31 -3.79 -0.23
C SER A 101 -16.66 -3.15 0.16
N GLY A 102 -16.95 -1.95 -0.35
CA GLY A 102 -17.95 -1.00 0.14
C GLY A 102 -19.22 -1.62 0.72
N ILE A 103 -19.92 -2.47 -0.04
CA ILE A 103 -21.18 -3.11 0.41
C ILE A 103 -20.98 -3.95 1.68
N VAL A 104 -19.93 -4.78 1.75
CA VAL A 104 -19.66 -5.62 2.92
C VAL A 104 -19.33 -4.74 4.14
N SER A 105 -18.52 -3.70 3.93
CA SER A 105 -18.15 -2.75 5.00
C SER A 105 -19.36 -1.98 5.53
N TYR A 106 -20.26 -1.51 4.65
CA TYR A 106 -21.48 -0.79 5.06
C TYR A 106 -22.47 -1.69 5.79
N THR A 107 -22.67 -2.92 5.32
CA THR A 107 -23.56 -3.88 6.00
C THR A 107 -23.04 -4.21 7.40
N LEU A 108 -21.74 -4.47 7.55
CA LEU A 108 -21.12 -4.71 8.86
C LEU A 108 -21.25 -3.49 9.78
N GLN A 109 -21.00 -2.29 9.25
CA GLN A 109 -21.16 -1.05 10.02
C GLN A 109 -22.59 -0.88 10.51
N PHE A 110 -23.58 -1.13 9.65
CA PHE A 110 -24.99 -1.02 10.01
C PHE A 110 -25.37 -2.02 11.11
N THR A 111 -24.97 -3.29 10.96
CA THR A 111 -25.24 -4.32 11.97
C THR A 111 -24.59 -3.99 13.32
N CYS A 112 -23.33 -3.58 13.34
CA CYS A 112 -22.65 -3.19 14.58
C CYS A 112 -23.26 -1.93 15.22
N SER A 113 -23.66 -0.95 14.40
CA SER A 113 -24.34 0.25 14.89
C SER A 113 -25.70 -0.10 15.52
N ALA A 114 -26.46 -1.01 14.89
CA ALA A 114 -27.74 -1.48 15.42
C ALA A 114 -27.55 -2.23 16.75
N MET A 115 -26.54 -3.10 16.87
CA MET A 115 -26.23 -3.78 18.14
C MET A 115 -25.85 -2.79 19.25
N ASN A 116 -25.04 -1.78 18.94
CA ASN A 116 -24.69 -0.71 19.88
C ASN A 116 -25.92 0.07 20.36
N ALA A 117 -26.84 0.40 19.44
CA ALA A 117 -28.08 1.08 19.77
C ALA A 117 -28.99 0.21 20.66
N ILE A 118 -29.15 -1.08 20.32
CA ILE A 118 -29.93 -2.03 21.12
C ILE A 118 -29.37 -2.15 22.54
N TYR A 119 -28.05 -2.28 22.68
CA TYR A 119 -27.42 -2.37 23.99
C TYR A 119 -27.55 -1.07 24.79
N GLY A 120 -27.39 0.09 24.14
CA GLY A 120 -27.63 1.39 24.78
C GLY A 120 -29.06 1.57 25.28
N VAL A 121 -30.06 1.17 24.47
CA VAL A 121 -31.48 1.18 24.87
C VAL A 121 -31.73 0.23 26.05
N TYR A 122 -31.10 -0.95 26.06
CA TYR A 122 -31.19 -1.89 27.17
C TYR A 122 -30.64 -1.29 28.48
N LEU A 123 -29.45 -0.67 28.43
CA LEU A 123 -28.84 -0.02 29.60
C LEU A 123 -29.72 1.12 30.12
N TYR A 124 -30.28 1.93 29.22
CA TYR A 124 -31.20 3.01 29.56
C TYR A 124 -32.46 2.49 30.25
N LYS A 125 -33.11 1.46 29.70
CA LYS A 125 -34.34 0.88 30.27
C LYS A 125 -34.13 0.21 31.62
N THR A 126 -32.97 -0.40 31.83
CA THR A 126 -32.65 -1.14 33.06
C THR A 126 -31.91 -0.30 34.10
N TRP A 127 -31.63 0.98 33.81
CA TRP A 127 -30.81 1.87 34.65
C TRP A 127 -29.46 1.27 35.06
N SER A 128 -28.93 0.34 34.26
CA SER A 128 -27.77 -0.47 34.60
C SER A 128 -26.47 0.21 34.17
N PHE A 129 -26.36 1.53 34.32
CA PHE A 129 -25.17 2.31 34.03
C PHE A 129 -24.13 2.17 35.15
N ASN A 130 -23.37 1.07 35.12
CA ASN A 130 -22.27 0.81 36.03
C ASN A 130 -20.96 0.70 35.25
N ALA A 131 -19.82 0.68 35.95
CA ALA A 131 -18.51 0.63 35.30
C ALA A 131 -18.34 -0.59 34.36
N LYS A 132 -18.97 -1.73 34.69
CA LYS A 132 -18.89 -2.94 33.86
C LYS A 132 -19.67 -2.80 32.56
N SER A 133 -20.89 -2.27 32.60
CA SER A 133 -21.71 -2.06 31.40
C SER A 133 -21.19 -0.95 30.51
N LEU A 134 -20.67 0.14 31.10
CA LEU A 134 -19.98 1.20 30.35
C LEU A 134 -18.69 0.67 29.71
N GLY A 135 -17.93 -0.16 30.42
CA GLY A 135 -16.75 -0.83 29.86
C GLY A 135 -17.10 -1.73 28.68
N LEU A 136 -18.17 -2.53 28.81
CA LEU A 136 -18.63 -3.41 27.74
C LEU A 136 -19.19 -2.62 26.53
N TRP A 137 -19.86 -1.49 26.78
CA TRP A 137 -20.32 -0.60 25.71
C TRP A 137 -19.15 0.07 24.97
N ALA A 138 -18.11 0.49 25.69
CA ALA A 138 -16.88 1.01 25.09
C ALA A 138 -16.19 -0.04 24.20
N VAL A 139 -16.19 -1.32 24.61
CA VAL A 139 -15.69 -2.43 23.77
C VAL A 139 -16.51 -2.60 22.50
N PHE A 140 -17.85 -2.47 22.57
CA PHE A 140 -18.67 -2.54 21.36
C PHE A 140 -18.45 -1.35 20.42
N LEU A 141 -18.25 -0.14 20.95
CA LEU A 141 -17.88 1.04 20.15
C LEU A 141 -16.51 0.87 19.48
N ALA A 142 -15.53 0.31 20.20
CA ALA A 142 -14.22 -0.02 19.63
C ALA A 142 -14.35 -1.07 18.51
N THR A 143 -15.16 -2.11 18.73
CA THR A 143 -15.43 -3.16 17.72
C THR A 143 -16.04 -2.57 16.45
N GLN A 144 -16.96 -1.61 16.56
CA GLN A 144 -17.57 -0.92 15.41
C GLN A 144 -16.52 -0.21 14.53
N GLN A 145 -15.50 0.42 15.14
CA GLN A 145 -14.41 1.05 14.38
C GLN A 145 -13.55 0.03 13.62
N VAL A 146 -13.33 -1.14 14.21
CA VAL A 146 -12.61 -2.23 13.57
C VAL A 146 -13.40 -2.81 12.39
N CYS A 147 -14.71 -2.99 12.53
CA CYS A 147 -15.60 -3.53 11.50
C CYS A 147 -15.61 -2.73 10.18
N LEU A 148 -15.28 -1.45 10.21
CA LEU A 148 -15.13 -0.62 9.01
C LEU A 148 -13.88 -0.97 8.21
N GLN A 149 -12.80 -1.32 8.90
CA GLN A 149 -11.48 -1.53 8.30
C GLN A 149 -11.18 -3.01 8.04
N TYR A 150 -11.81 -3.91 8.80
CA TYR A 150 -11.53 -5.33 8.78
C TYR A 150 -11.87 -6.04 7.45
N PRO A 151 -12.99 -5.76 6.76
CA PRO A 151 -13.30 -6.40 5.48
C PRO A 151 -12.29 -6.03 4.37
N ASN A 152 -11.88 -4.76 4.33
CA ASN A 152 -10.83 -4.30 3.42
C ASN A 152 -9.49 -4.96 3.77
N PHE A 153 -9.15 -5.06 5.05
CA PHE A 153 -7.95 -5.74 5.53
C PHE A 153 -7.91 -7.23 5.14
N LEU A 154 -9.02 -7.96 5.33
CA LEU A 154 -9.09 -9.38 4.96
C LEU A 154 -9.00 -9.58 3.45
N SER A 155 -9.70 -8.75 2.68
CA SER A 155 -9.64 -8.77 1.22
C SER A 155 -8.20 -8.54 0.75
N GLU A 156 -7.54 -7.51 1.27
CA GLU A 156 -6.17 -7.14 0.94
C GLU A 156 -5.18 -8.27 1.28
N THR A 157 -5.28 -8.81 2.49
CA THR A 157 -4.29 -9.77 3.03
C THR A 157 -4.51 -11.20 2.50
N LEU A 158 -5.76 -11.67 2.43
CA LEU A 158 -6.07 -13.06 2.12
C LEU A 158 -6.32 -13.29 0.62
N ILE A 159 -6.84 -12.30 -0.10
CA ILE A 159 -7.25 -12.45 -1.50
C ILE A 159 -6.25 -11.76 -2.42
N GLN A 160 -5.97 -10.48 -2.18
CA GLN A 160 -5.20 -9.67 -3.11
C GLN A 160 -3.71 -9.93 -3.02
N TRP A 161 -3.17 -10.07 -1.80
CA TRP A 161 -1.74 -10.31 -1.61
C TRP A 161 -1.21 -11.57 -2.34
N PRO A 162 -1.85 -12.76 -2.24
CA PRO A 162 -1.42 -13.93 -2.99
C PRO A 162 -1.55 -13.75 -4.52
N ARG A 163 -2.61 -13.06 -4.98
CA ARG A 163 -2.83 -12.78 -6.40
C ARG A 163 -1.75 -11.86 -6.97
N ARG A 164 -1.36 -10.81 -6.23
CA ARG A 164 -0.25 -9.93 -6.61
C ARG A 164 1.08 -10.66 -6.67
N ARG A 165 1.38 -11.56 -5.72
CA ARG A 165 2.60 -12.38 -5.78
C ARG A 165 2.61 -13.31 -6.99
N ARG A 166 1.46 -13.87 -7.38
CA ARG A 166 1.34 -14.68 -8.61
C ARG A 166 1.61 -13.84 -9.85
N LEU A 167 1.00 -12.66 -9.91
CA LEU A 167 1.20 -11.71 -11.00
C LEU A 167 2.68 -11.28 -11.08
N ALA A 168 3.30 -10.96 -9.95
CA ALA A 168 4.72 -10.62 -9.88
C ALA A 168 5.62 -11.75 -10.38
N LYS A 169 5.31 -13.01 -10.08
CA LYS A 169 6.05 -14.16 -10.65
C LYS A 169 5.92 -14.23 -12.17
N GLN A 170 4.72 -14.04 -12.72
CA GLN A 170 4.52 -14.04 -14.18
C GLN A 170 5.34 -12.95 -14.86
N TYR A 171 5.30 -11.72 -14.33
CA TYR A 171 6.09 -10.63 -14.88
C TYR A 171 7.60 -10.82 -14.68
N LEU A 172 8.04 -11.41 -13.57
CA LEU A 172 9.43 -11.78 -13.34
C LEU A 172 9.95 -12.77 -14.37
N GLU A 173 9.14 -13.75 -14.79
CA GLU A 173 9.51 -14.72 -15.82
C GLU A 173 9.69 -14.06 -17.20
N ILE A 174 8.93 -13.01 -17.49
CA ILE A 174 8.94 -12.34 -18.81
C ILE A 174 10.04 -11.27 -18.91
N TYR A 175 10.15 -10.40 -17.90
CA TYR A 175 11.06 -9.24 -17.94
C TYR A 175 12.35 -9.43 -17.15
N GLY A 176 12.40 -10.45 -16.29
CA GLY A 176 13.52 -10.72 -15.41
C GLY A 176 13.54 -9.84 -14.15
N PRO A 177 14.28 -10.27 -13.11
CA PRO A 177 14.31 -9.62 -11.80
C PRO A 177 15.04 -8.26 -11.82
N ASN A 178 16.05 -8.09 -12.67
CA ASN A 178 16.80 -6.83 -12.80
C ASN A 178 15.95 -5.68 -13.30
N TYR A 179 15.00 -5.95 -14.20
CA TYR A 179 14.11 -4.94 -14.77
C TYR A 179 13.26 -4.27 -13.69
N PHE A 180 12.57 -5.07 -12.86
CA PHE A 180 11.74 -4.53 -11.78
C PHE A 180 12.56 -3.95 -10.64
N HIS A 181 13.76 -4.48 -10.39
CA HIS A 181 14.65 -3.91 -9.39
C HIS A 181 15.02 -2.45 -9.70
N GLN A 182 15.25 -2.12 -10.97
CA GLN A 182 15.49 -0.73 -11.40
C GLN A 182 14.26 0.16 -11.23
N ILE A 183 13.06 -0.33 -11.54
CA ILE A 183 11.80 0.43 -11.43
C ILE A 183 11.52 0.86 -9.97
N ILE A 184 11.95 0.06 -9.00
CA ILE A 184 11.76 0.33 -7.57
C ILE A 184 12.58 1.54 -7.12
N ASP A 185 13.71 1.81 -7.78
CA ASP A 185 14.58 2.93 -7.46
C ASP A 185 13.77 4.24 -7.48
N PRO A 186 13.70 4.98 -6.35
CA PRO A 186 13.06 6.28 -6.31
C PRO A 186 13.70 7.30 -7.26
N ARG A 187 14.94 7.09 -7.72
CA ARG A 187 15.65 7.92 -8.70
C ARG A 187 15.34 7.55 -10.15
N PHE A 188 14.58 6.48 -10.39
CA PHE A 188 14.23 6.04 -11.74
C PHE A 188 13.31 7.06 -12.42
N SER A 189 13.61 7.42 -13.67
CA SER A 189 12.88 8.44 -14.42
C SER A 189 11.39 8.08 -14.55
N VAL A 190 10.52 8.95 -14.04
CA VAL A 190 9.06 8.79 -14.11
C VAL A 190 8.57 8.82 -15.56
N HIS A 191 9.13 9.71 -16.38
CA HIS A 191 8.74 9.82 -17.80
C HIS A 191 8.98 8.52 -18.59
N LYS A 192 10.06 7.78 -18.25
CA LYS A 192 10.28 6.44 -18.82
C LYS A 192 9.19 5.46 -18.41
N LEU A 193 8.70 5.53 -17.17
CA LEU A 193 7.65 4.64 -16.67
C LEU A 193 6.28 4.91 -17.32
N GLU A 194 5.94 6.19 -17.52
CA GLU A 194 4.69 6.62 -18.16
C GLU A 194 4.55 6.15 -19.62
N THR A 195 5.68 5.99 -20.31
CA THR A 195 5.73 5.64 -21.74
C THR A 195 6.03 4.17 -22.00
N LEU A 196 6.22 3.36 -20.95
CA LEU A 196 6.46 1.92 -21.07
C LEU A 196 5.29 1.23 -21.77
N LYS A 197 5.63 0.37 -22.73
CA LYS A 197 4.66 -0.53 -23.38
C LYS A 197 4.79 -1.92 -22.79
N ASN A 198 3.65 -2.53 -22.53
CA ASN A 198 3.60 -3.91 -22.12
C ASN A 198 3.83 -4.82 -23.34
N ILE A 199 4.79 -5.73 -23.22
CA ILE A 199 5.14 -6.75 -24.20
C ILE A 199 4.84 -8.17 -23.69
N ALA A 200 4.24 -8.29 -22.49
CA ALA A 200 3.78 -9.53 -21.88
C ALA A 200 2.41 -9.96 -22.38
#